data_AF-A0A7K3HFF2-F1
#
_entry.id   AF-A0A7K3HFF2-F1
#
_cell.length_a   1.000
_cell.length_b   1.000
_cell.length_c   1.000
_cell.angle_alpha   90.00
_cell.angle_beta   90.00
_cell.angle_gamma   90.00
#
_symmetry.space_group_name_H-M   'P 1'
#
loop_
_entity.id
_entity.type
_entity.pdbx_description
1 polymer ?
#
loop_
_entity_poly.entity_id
_entity_poly.type
_entity_poly.pdbx_seq_one_letter_code
_entity_poly.pdbx_strand_id
1 'polypeptide(L)'
;MKNFIGRCEAVTDTDYIELALGTPVELWLGEDGESDEERAARLDAARDILADDPGLADRATRAAVEVIEAHAPELLAVPNAVRPASVVRTAFRTAVAA
;
A
#
# COMPACT_ATOMS: atom_id res chain seq x y z
N MET A 1 9.56 -1.25 24.73
CA MET A 1 10.69 -0.91 23.83
C MET A 1 10.45 0.51 23.35
N LYS A 2 11.50 1.29 23.06
CA LYS A 2 11.34 2.64 22.46
C LYS A 2 11.57 2.53 20.96
N ASN A 3 10.67 3.11 20.16
CA ASN A 3 10.77 3.11 18.70
C ASN A 3 11.30 4.47 18.23
N PHE A 4 12.26 4.46 17.31
CA PHE A 4 12.88 5.67 16.80
C PHE A 4 12.95 5.63 15.27
N ILE A 5 12.66 6.77 14.65
CA ILE A 5 12.92 7.01 13.23
C ILE A 5 13.83 8.25 13.12
N GLY A 6 15.04 8.03 12.63
CA GLY A 6 16.07 9.07 12.62
C GLY A 6 16.45 9.52 14.03
N ARG A 7 16.10 10.77 14.38
CA ARG A 7 16.35 11.37 15.70
C ARG A 7 15.07 11.57 16.54
N CYS A 8 13.93 11.11 16.04
CA CYS A 8 12.62 11.30 16.67
C CYS A 8 12.16 10.00 17.33
N GLU A 9 11.63 10.09 18.56
CA GLU A 9 10.97 8.99 19.26
C GLU A 9 9.51 8.91 18.81
N ALA A 10 9.07 7.73 18.39
CA ALA A 10 7.65 7.43 18.15
C ALA A 10 7.04 6.93 19.46
N VAL A 11 6.14 7.73 20.05
CA VAL A 11 5.47 7.40 21.32
C VAL A 11 4.20 6.60 21.05
N THR A 12 3.55 6.84 19.90
CA THR A 12 2.38 6.12 19.43
C THR A 12 2.64 5.44 18.08
N ASP A 13 1.74 4.52 17.69
CA ASP A 13 1.79 3.90 16.37
C ASP A 13 1.55 4.93 15.26
N THR A 14 0.72 5.94 15.51
CA THR A 14 0.53 7.08 14.59
C THR A 14 1.82 7.86 14.42
N ASP A 15 2.53 8.18 15.52
CA ASP A 15 3.82 8.88 15.46
C ASP A 15 4.82 8.08 14.62
N TYR A 16 4.82 6.76 14.75
CA TYR A 16 5.69 5.90 13.95
C TYR A 16 5.39 6.02 12.45
N ILE A 17 4.11 6.01 12.06
CA ILE A 17 3.69 6.15 10.66
C ILE A 17 4.05 7.54 10.13
N GLU A 18 3.72 8.61 10.86
CA GLU A 18 4.01 9.98 10.45
C GLU A 18 5.50 10.22 10.27
N LEU A 19 6.33 9.72 11.20
CA LEU A 19 7.78 9.84 11.11
C LEU A 19 8.36 9.01 9.96
N ALA A 20 7.78 7.85 9.63
CA ALA A 20 8.20 7.04 8.49
C ALA A 20 7.84 7.70 7.14
N LEU A 21 6.68 8.34 7.07
CA LEU A 21 6.20 9.07 5.90
C LEU A 21 6.84 10.45 5.76
N GLY A 22 7.25 11.07 6.87
CA GLY A 22 7.67 12.47 6.92
C GLY A 22 6.52 13.46 6.72
N THR A 23 5.27 13.00 6.81
CA THR A 23 4.05 13.80 6.61
C THR A 23 2.94 13.32 7.56
N PRO A 24 2.03 14.21 7.99
CA PRO A 24 0.86 13.83 8.82
C PRO A 24 -0.04 12.82 8.10
N VAL A 25 -0.68 11.92 8.84
CA VAL A 25 -1.55 10.89 8.25
C VAL A 25 -2.86 11.47 7.70
N GLU A 26 -3.35 12.54 8.33
CA GLU A 26 -4.57 13.27 7.97
C GLU A 26 -4.46 13.90 6.57
N LEU A 27 -3.24 14.27 6.15
CA LEU A 27 -2.97 14.73 4.79
C LEU A 27 -3.45 13.69 3.76
N TRP A 28 -3.28 12.42 4.08
CA TRP A 28 -3.61 11.30 3.18
C TRP A 28 -5.02 10.75 3.41
N LEU A 29 -5.40 10.57 4.67
CA LEU A 29 -6.67 9.96 5.06
C LEU A 29 -7.85 10.94 5.02
N GLY A 30 -7.58 12.24 5.12
CA GLY A 30 -8.57 13.28 5.34
C GLY A 30 -8.92 13.46 6.81
N GLU A 31 -9.68 14.51 7.09
CA GLU A 31 -10.17 14.84 8.42
C GLU A 31 -11.71 14.77 8.47
N ASP A 32 -12.24 14.41 9.63
CA ASP A 32 -13.69 14.39 9.85
C ASP A 32 -14.26 15.81 9.76
N GLY A 33 -15.21 15.99 8.83
CA GLY A 33 -15.84 17.28 8.58
C GLY A 33 -15.10 18.20 7.61
N GLU A 34 -14.10 17.69 6.88
CA GLU A 34 -13.47 18.45 5.78
C GLU A 34 -14.51 18.93 4.76
N SER A 35 -14.45 20.20 4.38
CA SER A 35 -15.21 20.73 3.25
C SER A 35 -14.65 20.23 1.92
N ASP A 36 -15.44 20.36 0.85
CA ASP A 36 -15.00 19.99 -0.49
C ASP A 36 -13.77 20.80 -0.93
N GLU A 37 -13.70 22.08 -0.57
CA GLU A 37 -12.56 22.95 -0.83
C GLU A 37 -11.30 22.54 -0.05
N GLU A 38 -11.44 22.21 1.23
CA GLU A 38 -10.32 21.72 2.07
C GLU A 38 -9.80 20.39 1.55
N ARG A 39 -10.70 19.46 1.19
CA ARG A 39 -10.35 18.20 0.54
C ARG A 39 -9.59 18.43 -0.76
N ALA A 40 -10.04 19.36 -1.59
CA ALA A 40 -9.38 19.67 -2.85
C ALA A 40 -7.96 20.22 -2.63
N ALA A 41 -7.80 21.15 -1.68
CA ALA A 41 -6.49 21.71 -1.33
C ALA A 41 -5.55 20.64 -0.77
N ARG A 42 -6.05 19.75 0.09
CA ARG A 42 -5.29 18.63 0.65
C ARG A 42 -4.82 17.67 -0.44
N LEU A 43 -5.69 17.28 -1.36
CA LEU A 43 -5.34 16.40 -2.48
C LEU A 43 -4.39 17.08 -3.49
N ASP A 44 -4.43 18.41 -3.60
CA ASP A 44 -3.47 19.18 -4.39
C ASP A 44 -2.08 19.15 -3.75
N ALA A 45 -1.98 19.47 -2.45
CA ALA A 45 -0.74 19.37 -1.70
C ALA A 45 -0.16 17.94 -1.70
N ALA A 46 -1.01 16.93 -1.56
CA ALA A 46 -0.61 15.52 -1.64
C ALA A 46 0.01 15.18 -3.01
N ARG A 47 -0.52 15.74 -4.11
CA ARG A 47 0.05 15.55 -5.45
C ARG A 47 1.42 16.20 -5.58
N ASP A 48 1.59 17.42 -5.05
CA ASP A 48 2.87 18.12 -5.10
C ASP A 48 3.95 17.37 -4.30
N ILE A 49 3.61 16.89 -3.09
CA ILE A 49 4.52 16.10 -2.26
C ILE A 49 4.93 14.79 -2.95
N LEU A 50 3.99 14.10 -3.59
CA LEU A 50 4.30 12.87 -4.34
C LEU A 50 5.15 13.15 -5.59
N ALA A 51 5.00 14.32 -6.21
CA ALA A 51 5.85 14.73 -7.32
C ALA A 51 7.29 15.02 -6.86
N ASP A 52 7.45 15.62 -5.69
CA ASP A 52 8.75 15.94 -5.09
C ASP A 52 9.47 14.72 -4.51
N ASP A 53 8.74 13.75 -3.94
CA ASP A 53 9.28 12.46 -3.48
C ASP A 53 8.48 11.27 -4.02
N PRO A 54 8.78 10.82 -5.24
CA PRO A 54 8.14 9.64 -5.83
C PRO A 54 8.40 8.35 -5.04
N GLY A 55 9.45 8.31 -4.21
CA GLY A 55 9.78 7.15 -3.37
C GLY A 55 8.88 7.03 -2.14
N LEU A 56 8.12 8.07 -1.79
CA LEU A 56 7.22 8.07 -0.64
C LEU A 56 6.18 6.97 -0.74
N ALA A 57 5.60 6.75 -1.92
CA ALA A 57 4.56 5.73 -2.13
C ALA A 57 5.08 4.30 -1.86
N ASP A 58 6.31 3.98 -2.26
CA ASP A 58 6.95 2.68 -1.98
C ASP A 58 7.19 2.49 -0.48
N ARG A 59 7.74 3.52 0.19
CA ARG A 59 8.01 3.47 1.64
C ARG A 59 6.71 3.36 2.44
N ALA A 60 5.69 4.11 2.07
CA ALA A 60 4.36 4.05 2.68
C ALA A 60 3.75 2.66 2.54
N THR A 61 3.82 2.08 1.34
CA THR A 61 3.31 0.73 1.07
C THR A 61 4.05 -0.32 1.90
N ARG A 62 5.38 -0.22 1.99
CA ARG A 62 6.19 -1.14 2.81
C ARG A 62 5.81 -1.06 4.29
N ALA A 63 5.71 0.15 4.83
CA ALA A 63 5.31 0.35 6.23
C ALA A 63 3.91 -0.23 6.50
N ALA A 64 2.95 -0.01 5.59
CA ALA A 64 1.61 -0.57 5.70
C ALA A 64 1.62 -2.10 5.69
N VAL A 65 2.38 -2.73 4.78
CA VAL A 65 2.52 -4.19 4.72
C VAL A 65 3.12 -4.74 6.02
N GLU A 66 4.19 -4.14 6.54
CA GLU A 66 4.81 -4.56 7.81
C GLU A 66 3.83 -4.53 8.98
N VAL A 67 3.01 -3.48 9.08
CA VAL A 67 1.96 -3.36 10.11
C VAL A 67 0.87 -4.41 9.92
N ILE A 68 0.42 -4.62 8.68
CA ILE A 68 -0.62 -5.62 8.39
C ILE A 68 -0.10 -7.04 8.70
N GLU A 69 1.13 -7.38 8.32
CA GLU A 69 1.74 -8.67 8.65
C GLU A 69 1.79 -8.92 10.16
N ALA A 70 2.04 -7.88 10.95
CA ALA A 70 2.13 -7.97 12.40
C ALA A 70 0.76 -8.08 13.10
N HIS A 71 -0.27 -7.41 12.59
CA HIS A 71 -1.52 -7.20 13.34
C HIS A 71 -2.78 -7.78 12.68
N ALA A 72 -2.80 -7.94 11.37
CA ALA A 72 -3.97 -8.38 10.61
C ALA A 72 -3.55 -9.13 9.32
N PRO A 73 -2.76 -10.21 9.43
CA PRO A 73 -2.18 -10.88 8.27
C PRO A 73 -3.23 -11.42 7.27
N GLU A 74 -4.46 -11.64 7.73
CA GLU A 74 -5.59 -12.01 6.88
C GLU A 74 -5.93 -10.95 5.82
N LEU A 75 -5.58 -9.68 6.03
CA LEU A 75 -5.80 -8.62 5.04
C LEU A 75 -4.87 -8.73 3.83
N LEU A 76 -3.74 -9.44 3.96
CA LEU A 76 -2.83 -9.73 2.84
C LEU A 76 -3.23 -11.00 2.09
N ALA A 77 -4.16 -11.79 2.63
CA ALA A 77 -4.67 -12.97 1.96
C ALA A 77 -5.53 -12.55 0.76
N VAL A 78 -4.94 -12.55 -0.43
CA VAL A 78 -5.71 -12.42 -1.67
C VAL A 78 -6.63 -13.65 -1.77
N PRO A 79 -7.97 -13.51 -1.73
CA PRO A 79 -8.85 -14.65 -1.95
C PRO A 79 -8.54 -15.19 -3.34
N ASN A 80 -8.15 -16.48 -3.39
CA ASN A 80 -7.65 -17.17 -4.59
C ASN A 80 -8.31 -16.62 -5.86
N ALA A 81 -7.57 -15.82 -6.62
CA ALA A 81 -7.99 -15.42 -7.96
C ALA A 81 -8.28 -16.71 -8.72
N VAL A 82 -9.53 -16.89 -9.15
CA VAL A 82 -9.96 -18.08 -9.90
C VAL A 82 -9.01 -18.21 -11.07
N ARG A 83 -8.07 -19.15 -10.98
CA ARG A 83 -7.07 -19.39 -12.02
C ARG A 83 -7.85 -19.80 -13.26
N PRO A 84 -7.81 -19.05 -14.37
CA PRO A 84 -8.50 -19.47 -15.58
C PRO A 84 -7.94 -20.85 -15.95
N ALA A 85 -8.83 -21.84 -16.03
CA ALA A 85 -8.45 -23.22 -16.29
C ALA A 85 -7.59 -23.25 -17.56
N SER A 86 -6.35 -23.71 -17.43
CA SER A 86 -5.47 -23.90 -18.57
C SER A 86 -6.15 -24.87 -19.54
N VAL A 87 -6.57 -24.39 -20.71
CA VAL A 87 -7.12 -25.24 -21.76
C VAL A 87 -6.01 -26.16 -22.22
N VAL A 88 -6.04 -27.42 -21.77
CA VAL A 88 -5.13 -28.46 -22.24
C VAL A 88 -5.49 -28.75 -23.70
N ARG A 89 -4.72 -28.20 -24.64
CA ARG A 89 -4.81 -28.59 -26.05
C ARG A 89 -4.20 -29.97 -26.21
N THR A 90 -5.04 -31.00 -26.20
CA THR A 90 -4.64 -32.36 -26.54
C THR A 90 -4.23 -32.38 -28.02
N ALA A 91 -2.93 -32.50 -28.29
CA ALA A 91 -2.42 -32.67 -29.65
C ALA A 91 -2.80 -34.07 -30.15
N PHE A 92 -3.70 -34.15 -31.13
CA PHE A 92 -3.96 -35.39 -31.88
C PHE A 92 -2.69 -35.74 -32.66
N ARG A 93 -2.03 -36.84 -32.29
CA ARG A 93 -0.99 -37.48 -33.10
C ARG A 93 -1.69 -38.29 -34.19
N THR A 94 -1.69 -37.79 -35.42
CA THR A 94 -2.01 -38.61 -36.59
C THR A 94 -0.80 -39.49 -36.88
N ALA A 95 -0.88 -40.77 -36.52
CA ALA A 95 0.02 -41.79 -37.04
C ALA A 95 -0.66 -42.41 -38.26
N VAL A 96 -0.04 -42.33 -39.43
CA VAL A 96 -0.34 -43.21 -40.57
C VAL A 96 0.98 -43.86 -40.98
N ALA A 97 0.95 -45.19 -40.94
CA ALA A 97 2.04 -46.11 -41.28
C ALA A 97 1.94 -46.54 -42.75
N ALA A 98 3.11 -46.87 -43.29
CA ALA A 98 3.43 -47.77 -44.42
C ALA A 98 2.68 -47.61 -45.76
#